data_AF-Q3M2F3-F1
#
_entry.id   AF-Q3M2F3-F1
#
_cell.length_a   1.000
_cell.length_b   1.000
_cell.length_c   1.000
_cell.angle_alpha   90.00
_cell.angle_beta   90.00
_cell.angle_gamma   90.00
#
_symmetry.space_group_name_H-M   'P 1'
#
loop_
_entity.id
_entity.type
_entity.pdbx_description
1 polymer ?
#
loop_
_entity_poly.entity_id
_entity_poly.type
_entity_poly.pdbx_seq_one_letter_code
_entity_poly.pdbx_strand_id
1 'polypeptide(L)'
;MRGVCHIQTVEDVHSLAGDEDVDKWRGAIAQYLAQVKDEIALPKLQRKLKMPMVEVWLGLLLGGFALEQRRDFYDNENIWVRGDASGV
;
A
#
# COMPACT_ATOMS: atom_id res chain seq x y z
N MET A 1 -1.64 31.07 -3.49
CA MET A 1 -0.23 30.74 -3.81
C MET A 1 -0.19 29.26 -4.23
N ARG A 2 0.10 28.96 -5.50
CA ARG A 2 0.36 27.58 -5.97
C ARG A 2 1.83 27.28 -5.70
N GLY A 3 2.12 26.26 -4.90
CA GLY A 3 3.48 25.74 -4.76
C GLY A 3 3.87 25.01 -6.03
N VAL A 4 4.73 25.63 -6.84
CA VAL A 4 5.37 24.98 -7.99
C VAL A 4 6.58 24.22 -7.44
N CYS A 5 6.56 22.89 -7.53
CA CYS A 5 7.74 22.08 -7.22
C CYS A 5 8.66 22.08 -8.43
N HIS A 6 9.88 22.60 -8.24
CA HIS A 6 10.86 22.78 -9.31
C HIS A 6 11.92 21.70 -9.17
N ILE A 7 11.73 20.58 -9.88
CA ILE A 7 12.69 19.46 -9.91
C ILE A 7 13.83 19.86 -10.85
N GLN A 8 14.99 20.22 -10.31
CA GLN A 8 16.14 20.68 -11.10
C GLN A 8 17.21 19.61 -11.36
N THR A 9 17.18 18.47 -10.65
CA THR A 9 18.30 17.50 -10.69
C THR A 9 17.84 16.06 -10.49
N VAL A 10 18.59 15.09 -11.03
CA VAL A 10 18.32 13.65 -10.83
C VAL A 10 18.40 13.22 -9.36
N GLU A 11 19.15 13.96 -8.54
CA GLU A 11 19.25 13.77 -7.09
C GLU A 11 17.99 14.22 -6.34
N ASP A 12 17.23 15.18 -6.90
CA ASP A 12 15.93 15.63 -6.36
C ASP A 12 14.86 14.55 -6.57
N VAL A 13 14.94 13.81 -7.69
CA VAL A 13 14.13 12.62 -7.93
C VAL A 13 14.48 11.52 -6.93
N HIS A 14 15.77 11.35 -6.60
CA HIS A 14 16.22 10.36 -5.62
C HIS A 14 15.83 10.71 -4.17
N SER A 15 15.61 12.00 -3.85
CA SER A 15 15.05 12.43 -2.55
C SER A 15 13.53 12.25 -2.46
N LEU A 16 12.83 12.14 -3.60
CA LEU A 16 11.43 11.68 -3.63
C LEU A 16 11.30 10.15 -3.63
N ALA A 17 12.29 9.43 -4.16
CA ALA A 17 12.26 7.97 -4.38
C ALA A 17 13.18 7.16 -3.44
N GLY A 18 13.83 7.79 -2.46
CA GLY A 18 14.95 7.21 -1.72
C GLY A 18 14.65 6.65 -0.33
N ASP A 19 13.43 6.80 0.16
CA ASP A 19 12.99 6.28 1.46
C ASP A 19 11.73 5.42 1.29
N GLU A 20 11.64 4.73 0.14
CA GLU A 20 10.61 3.72 -0.07
C GLU A 20 10.97 2.48 0.74
N ASP A 21 10.66 2.54 2.03
CA ASP A 21 10.85 1.46 2.99
C ASP A 21 9.75 0.39 2.76
N VAL A 22 9.71 -0.17 1.55
CA VAL A 22 8.70 -1.12 1.08
C VAL A 22 8.63 -2.33 2.01
N ASP A 23 9.77 -2.74 2.58
CA ASP A 23 9.85 -3.83 3.54
C ASP A 23 9.08 -3.51 4.84
N LYS A 24 9.21 -2.28 5.33
CA LYS A 24 8.47 -1.77 6.48
C LYS A 24 6.97 -1.69 6.21
N TRP A 25 6.57 -1.23 5.02
CA TRP A 25 5.16 -1.19 4.62
C TRP A 25 4.57 -2.60 4.51
N ARG A 26 5.27 -3.51 3.83
CA ARG A 26 4.92 -4.93 3.74
C ARG A 26 4.79 -5.54 5.13
N GLY A 27 5.76 -5.30 6.02
CA GLY A 27 5.77 -5.82 7.38
C GLY A 27 4.57 -5.33 8.20
N ALA A 28 4.26 -4.04 8.14
CA ALA A 28 3.10 -3.46 8.81
C ALA A 28 1.77 -4.06 8.30
N ILE A 29 1.65 -4.21 6.98
CA ILE A 29 0.48 -4.82 6.34
C ILE A 29 0.36 -6.30 6.75
N ALA A 30 1.44 -7.08 6.67
CA ALA A 30 1.46 -8.49 7.04
C ALA A 30 1.11 -8.69 8.52
N GLN A 31 1.69 -7.89 9.43
CA GLN A 31 1.40 -7.93 10.85
C GLN A 31 -0.07 -7.62 11.15
N TYR A 32 -0.65 -6.67 10.42
CA TYR A 32 -2.06 -6.34 10.56
C TYR A 32 -2.95 -7.47 10.01
N LEU A 33 -2.68 -7.96 8.81
CA LEU A 33 -3.45 -9.02 8.17
C LEU A 33 -3.38 -10.35 8.93
N ALA A 34 -2.27 -10.65 9.60
CA ALA A 34 -2.15 -11.82 10.48
C ALA A 34 -3.17 -11.81 11.64
N GLN A 35 -3.69 -10.64 12.01
CA GLN A 35 -4.72 -10.48 13.05
C GLN A 35 -6.14 -10.44 12.48
N VAL A 36 -6.31 -10.29 11.17
CA VAL A 36 -7.61 -10.27 10.52
C VAL A 36 -7.96 -11.70 10.12
N LYS A 37 -9.06 -12.24 10.65
CA LYS A 37 -9.51 -13.61 10.34
C LYS A 37 -10.14 -13.76 8.94
N ASP A 38 -10.46 -12.65 8.29
CA ASP A 38 -11.19 -12.56 7.03
C ASP A 38 -10.57 -11.51 6.10
N GLU A 39 -11.19 -11.30 4.94
CA GLU A 39 -10.82 -10.27 3.96
C GLU A 39 -11.09 -8.83 4.45
N ILE A 40 -10.25 -7.89 4.02
CA ILE A 40 -10.41 -6.47 4.34
C ILE A 40 -10.39 -5.61 3.08
N ALA A 41 -11.34 -4.67 3.00
CA ALA A 41 -11.35 -3.65 1.96
C ALA A 41 -10.18 -2.67 2.12
N LEU A 42 -9.53 -2.32 1.01
CA LEU A 42 -8.34 -1.48 0.96
C LEU A 42 -8.49 -0.12 1.71
N PRO A 43 -9.59 0.65 1.56
CA PRO A 43 -9.75 1.90 2.30
C PRO A 43 -9.86 1.68 3.81
N LYS A 44 -10.38 0.52 4.24
CA LYS A 44 -10.45 0.15 5.66
C LYS A 44 -9.07 -0.23 6.20
N LEU A 45 -8.27 -0.94 5.41
CA LEU A 45 -6.87 -1.25 5.73
C LEU A 45 -6.03 0.03 5.88
N GLN A 46 -6.15 0.96 4.92
CA GLN A 46 -5.46 2.25 4.95
C GLN A 46 -5.77 3.05 6.23
N ARG A 47 -7.06 3.16 6.59
CA ARG A 47 -7.48 3.86 7.83
C ARG A 47 -6.95 3.20 9.11
N LYS A 48 -6.77 1.88 9.11
CA LYS A 48 -6.28 1.13 10.27
C LYS A 48 -4.78 1.26 10.45
N LEU A 49 -4.03 1.19 9.35
CA LEU A 49 -2.59 1.38 9.34
C LEU A 49 -2.19 2.85 9.54
N LYS A 50 -3.11 3.80 9.30
CA LYS A 50 -2.84 5.24 9.30
C LYS A 50 -1.68 5.62 8.38
N MET A 51 -1.54 4.88 7.28
CA MET A 51 -0.53 5.08 6.26
C MET A 51 -1.12 5.83 5.06
N PRO A 52 -0.32 6.57 4.30
CA PRO A 52 -0.69 7.08 2.98
C PRO A 52 -1.20 5.97 2.06
N MET A 53 -2.23 6.28 1.27
CA MET A 53 -2.84 5.31 0.34
C MET A 53 -1.81 4.71 -0.63
N VAL A 54 -0.87 5.53 -1.11
CA VAL A 54 0.21 5.08 -2.03
C VAL A 54 1.11 4.04 -1.37
N GLU A 55 1.51 4.23 -0.12
CA GLU A 55 2.37 3.27 0.61
C GLU A 55 1.66 1.93 0.85
N VAL A 56 0.37 1.98 1.17
CA VAL A 56 -0.46 0.76 1.34
C VAL A 56 -0.58 0.02 0.01
N TRP A 57 -0.80 0.74 -1.10
CA TRP A 57 -0.84 0.14 -2.44
C TRP A 57 0.49 -0.48 -2.85
N LEU A 58 1.61 0.21 -2.65
CA LEU A 58 2.94 -0.30 -2.98
C LEU A 58 3.31 -1.50 -2.12
N GLY A 59 3.03 -1.44 -0.82
CA GLY A 59 3.23 -2.58 0.09
C GLY A 59 2.38 -3.80 -0.28
N LEU A 60 1.18 -3.62 -0.83
CA LEU A 60 0.34 -4.71 -1.30
C LEU A 60 0.83 -5.31 -2.63
N LEU A 61 1.17 -4.47 -3.61
CA LEU A 61 1.63 -4.89 -4.94
C LEU A 61 3.00 -5.57 -4.89
N LEU A 62 3.89 -5.10 -4.02
CA LEU A 62 5.25 -5.60 -3.88
C LEU A 62 5.39 -6.66 -2.76
N GLY A 63 4.36 -6.79 -1.91
CA GLY A 63 4.37 -7.68 -0.76
C GLY A 63 3.87 -9.10 -1.01
N GLY A 64 3.45 -9.42 -2.24
CA GLY A 64 2.99 -10.77 -2.61
C GLY A 64 1.57 -11.12 -2.14
N PHE A 65 0.78 -10.15 -1.69
CA PHE A 65 -0.56 -10.39 -1.15
C PHE A 65 -1.59 -10.69 -2.26
N ALA A 66 -2.56 -11.55 -1.96
CA ALA A 66 -3.68 -11.82 -2.85
C ALA A 66 -4.68 -10.65 -2.84
N LEU A 67 -4.72 -9.91 -3.95
CA LEU A 67 -5.66 -8.83 -4.21
C LEU A 67 -6.84 -9.35 -5.04
N GLU A 68 -8.04 -9.24 -4.49
CA GLU A 68 -9.29 -9.60 -5.18
C GLU A 68 -10.11 -8.33 -5.43
N GLN A 69 -10.20 -7.92 -6.69
CA GLN A 69 -11.08 -6.83 -7.08
C GLN A 69 -12.47 -7.40 -7.36
N ARG A 70 -13.46 -6.94 -6.59
CA ARG A 70 -14.86 -7.38 -6.74
C ARG A 70 -15.69 -6.22 -7.28
N ARG A 71 -16.04 -6.23 -8.58
CA ARG A 71 -16.77 -5.21 -9.37
C ARG A 71 -15.87 -4.19 -10.11
N ASP A 72 -16.51 -3.19 -10.73
CA ASP A 72 -15.91 -2.17 -11.60
C ASP A 72 -14.66 -1.50 -11.04
N PHE A 73 -13.68 -1.36 -11.95
CA PHE A 73 -12.25 -1.14 -11.73
C PHE A 73 -11.87 0.15 -10.96
N TYR A 74 -12.76 1.13 -10.87
CA TYR A 74 -12.44 2.49 -10.39
C TYR A 74 -13.03 2.85 -9.03
N ASP A 75 -13.72 1.91 -8.38
CA ASP A 75 -14.24 2.14 -7.04
C ASP A 75 -13.30 1.50 -6.00
N ASN A 76 -12.56 2.32 -5.28
CA ASN A 76 -11.58 1.86 -4.29
C ASN A 76 -12.24 1.07 -3.13
N GLU A 77 -13.56 1.15 -2.97
CA GLU A 77 -14.31 0.35 -1.99
C GLU A 77 -14.41 -1.14 -2.38
N ASN A 78 -14.02 -1.50 -3.60
CA ASN A 78 -14.18 -2.83 -4.18
C ASN A 78 -12.91 -3.69 -4.20
N ILE A 79 -11.81 -3.21 -3.63
CA ILE A 79 -10.54 -3.94 -3.58
C ILE A 79 -10.38 -4.61 -2.23
N TRP A 80 -10.31 -5.94 -2.24
CA TRP A 80 -10.19 -6.78 -1.05
C TRP A 80 -8.82 -7.42 -0.99
N VAL A 81 -8.24 -7.47 0.21
CA VAL A 81 -6.95 -8.13 0.46
C VAL A 81 -7.20 -9.38 1.30
N ARG A 82 -6.63 -10.51 0.87
CA ARG A 82 -6.58 -11.74 1.64
C ARG A 82 -5.14 -11.99 2.08
N GLY A 83 -4.93 -12.23 3.37
CA GLY A 83 -3.65 -12.73 3.86
C GLY A 83 -3.52 -14.19 3.44
N ASP A 84 -2.61 -14.50 2.52
CA ASP A 84 -2.17 -15.87 2.35
C ASP A 84 -1.01 -16.11 3.32
N ALA A 85 -1.18 -17.12 4.17
CA ALA A 85 -0.11 -17.62 5.01
C ALA A 85 0.66 -18.68 4.23
N SER A 86 1.27 -18.30 3.10
CA SER A 86 2.24 -19.18 2.42
C SER A 86 3.62 -18.61 2.66
N GLY A 87 4.18 -18.94 3.82
CA GLY A 87 5.61 -18.79 4.03
C GLY A 87 6.38 -19.72 3.11
N VAL A 88 7.26 -19.14 2.29
CA VAL A 88 8.55 -19.68 1.86
C VAL A 88 9.53 -18.53 1.78
#